data_AF-A0A7X0XUK7-F1
#
_entry.id   AF-A0A7X0XUK7-F1
#
_cell.length_a   1.000
_cell.length_b   1.000
_cell.length_c   1.000
_cell.angle_alpha   90.00
_cell.angle_beta   90.00
_cell.angle_gamma   90.00
#
_symmetry.space_group_name_H-M   'P 1'
#
loop_
_entity.id
_entity.type
_entity.pdbx_description
1 polymer ?
#
loop_
_entity_poly.entity_id
_entity_poly.type
_entity_poly.pdbx_seq_one_letter_code
_entity_poly.pdbx_strand_id
1 'polypeptide(L)' 'MSEEEIKQWMAENLIIKNEAHKYTNQSEKAFTQSVQNGIIKPFFEKGEGRSMVRLFLVKELEEYGAQVAARRERLNMPKS' A
#
# COMPACT_ATOMS: atom_id res chain seq x y z
N MET A 1 -17.24 -12.08 15.10
CA MET A 1 -16.47 -10.84 15.03
C MET A 1 -17.26 -9.76 15.74
N SER A 2 -16.86 -9.43 16.97
CA SER A 2 -17.35 -8.29 17.73
C SER A 2 -16.74 -7.00 17.20
N GLU A 3 -17.24 -5.86 17.68
CA GLU A 3 -16.67 -4.56 17.33
C GLU A 3 -15.21 -4.43 17.78
N GLU A 4 -14.86 -5.01 18.94
CA GLU A 4 -13.49 -5.05 19.46
C GLU A 4 -12.58 -5.90 18.55
N GLU A 5 -13.06 -7.05 18.09
CA GLU A 5 -12.32 -7.90 17.17
C GLU A 5 -12.05 -7.17 15.85
N ILE A 6 -13.02 -6.42 15.33
CA ILE A 6 -12.85 -5.60 14.12
C ILE A 6 -11.84 -4.47 14.37
N LYS A 7 -11.96 -3.74 15.49
CA LYS A 7 -11.04 -2.64 15.84
C LYS A 7 -9.61 -3.14 15.94
N GLN A 8 -9.39 -4.27 16.61
CA GLN A 8 -8.07 -4.87 16.74
C GLN A 8 -7.52 -5.29 15.38
N TRP A 9 -8.32 -5.99 14.58
CA TRP A 9 -7.91 -6.42 13.25
C TRP A 9 -7.55 -5.22 12.36
N MET A 10 -8.36 -4.15 12.38
CA MET A 10 -8.06 -2.93 11.62
C MET A 10 -6.75 -2.28 12.07
N ALA A 11 -6.51 -2.18 13.39
CA ALA A 11 -5.30 -1.58 13.93
C ALA A 11 -4.03 -2.36 13.55
N GLU A 12 -4.13 -3.69 13.47
CA GLU A 12 -3.01 -4.57 13.11
C GLU A 12 -2.75 -4.61 11.60
N ASN A 13 -3.79 -4.51 10.77
CA ASN A 13 -3.69 -4.84 9.35
C ASN A 13 -3.78 -3.62 8.43
N LEU A 14 -4.31 -2.49 8.91
CA LEU A 14 -4.50 -1.29 8.09
C LEU A 14 -3.51 -0.19 8.44
N ILE A 15 -3.01 0.46 7.40
CA ILE A 15 -2.04 1.55 7.53
C ILE A 15 -2.49 2.79 6.75
N ILE A 16 -2.18 3.98 7.26
CA ILE A 16 -2.45 5.24 6.56
C ILE A 16 -1.49 5.47 5.39
N LYS A 17 -1.92 6.30 4.43
CA LYS A 17 -1.13 6.65 3.23
C LYS A 17 0.32 7.06 3.54
N ASN A 18 0.52 7.86 4.59
CA ASN A 18 1.82 8.43 4.95
C ASN A 18 2.85 7.37 5.36
N GLU A 19 2.39 6.18 5.76
CA GLU A 19 3.25 5.08 6.20
C GLU A 19 3.27 3.93 5.18
N ALA A 20 2.22 3.81 4.36
CA ALA A 20 2.06 2.78 3.34
C ALA A 20 3.25 2.68 2.36
N HIS A 21 3.88 3.81 1.99
CA HIS A 21 5.00 3.80 1.05
C HIS A 21 6.20 2.97 1.53
N LYS A 22 6.40 2.86 2.85
CA LYS A 22 7.50 2.12 3.48
C LYS A 22 7.41 0.62 3.18
N TYR A 23 6.20 0.07 3.15
CA TYR A 23 5.94 -1.34 2.88
C TYR A 23 6.17 -1.72 1.41
N THR A 24 6.04 -0.75 0.51
CA THR A 24 6.29 -0.97 -0.93
C THR A 24 7.75 -0.77 -1.33
N ASN A 25 8.61 -0.31 -0.41
CA ASN A 25 9.99 0.11 -0.68
C ASN A 25 10.09 1.13 -1.84
N GLN A 26 9.16 2.10 -1.85
CA GLN A 26 9.09 3.19 -2.81
C GLN A 26 9.16 4.55 -2.11
N SER A 27 9.51 5.58 -2.87
CA SER A 27 9.33 6.96 -2.39
C SER A 27 7.83 7.28 -2.28
N GLU A 28 7.49 8.22 -1.40
CA GLU A 28 6.10 8.66 -1.21
C GLU A 28 5.44 9.16 -2.51
N LYS A 29 6.22 9.83 -3.38
CA LYS A 29 5.77 10.28 -4.70
C LYS A 29 5.42 9.11 -5.62
N ALA A 30 6.27 8.10 -5.69
CA ALA A 30 6.03 6.91 -6.51
C ALA A 30 4.84 6.08 -6.00
N PHE A 31 4.70 5.97 -4.67
CA PHE A 31 3.53 5.38 -4.06
C PHE A 31 2.25 6.15 -4.42
N THR A 32 2.26 7.48 -4.26
CA THR A 32 1.12 8.34 -4.61
C THR A 32 0.71 8.18 -6.08
N GLN A 33 1.68 8.11 -7.00
CA GLN A 33 1.40 7.85 -8.40
C GLN A 33 0.76 6.48 -8.62
N SER A 34 1.22 5.45 -7.90
CA SER A 34 0.65 4.10 -7.98
C SER A 34 -0.81 4.07 -7.50
N VAL A 35 -1.14 4.85 -6.47
CA VAL A 35 -2.52 5.04 -5.99
C VAL A 35 -3.37 5.79 -7.03
N GLN A 36 -2.85 6.89 -7.59
CA GLN A 36 -3.56 7.68 -8.61
C GLN A 36 -3.83 6.88 -9.89
N ASN A 37 -2.91 6.00 -10.26
CA ASN A 37 -3.04 5.11 -11.43
C ASN A 37 -3.92 3.88 -11.14
N GLY A 38 -4.43 3.72 -9.92
CA GLY A 38 -5.27 2.59 -9.52
C GLY A 38 -4.53 1.25 -9.41
N ILE A 39 -3.19 1.27 -9.38
CA ILE A 39 -2.34 0.08 -9.20
C ILE A 39 -2.43 -0.38 -7.74
N ILE A 40 -2.29 0.55 -6.80
CA ILE A 40 -2.52 0.32 -5.38
C ILE A 40 -3.87 0.94 -5.03
N LYS A 41 -4.76 0.15 -4.43
CA LYS A 41 -6.09 0.63 -4.05
C LYS A 41 -6.20 0.69 -2.53
N PRO A 42 -6.84 1.72 -1.97
CA PRO A 42 -7.19 1.73 -0.55
C PRO A 42 -8.13 0.56 -0.24
N PHE A 43 -7.90 -0.12 0.87
CA PHE A 43 -8.83 -1.08 1.43
C PHE A 43 -10.09 -0.39 1.94
N PHE A 44 -9.91 0.79 2.54
CA PHE A 44 -10.98 1.65 3.01
C PHE A 44 -10.69 3.10 2.65
N GLU A 45 -11.71 3.78 2.11
CA GLU A 45 -11.67 5.20 1.80
C GLU A 45 -12.98 5.87 2.24
N LYS A 46 -12.88 6.99 2.97
CA LYS A 46 -14.03 7.78 3.41
C LYS A 46 -13.66 9.26 3.55
N GLY A 47 -14.59 10.12 3.13
CA GLY A 47 -14.45 11.58 3.21
C GLY A 47 -14.37 12.21 1.83
N GLU A 48 -14.02 13.48 1.78
CA GLU A 48 -13.92 14.28 0.56
C GLU A 48 -12.73 15.25 0.63
N GLY A 49 -12.12 15.55 -0.51
CA GLY A 49 -11.04 16.53 -0.63
C GLY A 49 -9.88 16.27 0.32
N ARG A 50 -9.52 17.28 1.12
CA ARG A 50 -8.42 17.20 2.10
C ARG A 50 -8.75 16.36 3.34
N SER A 51 -10.03 16.11 3.60
CA SER A 51 -10.49 15.28 4.72
C SER A 51 -10.63 13.80 4.35
N MET A 52 -10.10 13.41 3.18
CA MET A 52 -10.12 12.04 2.69
C MET A 52 -9.20 11.15 3.54
N VAL A 53 -9.79 10.16 4.21
CA VAL A 53 -9.04 9.10 4.90
C VAL A 53 -8.90 7.92 3.94
N ARG A 54 -7.66 7.43 3.78
CA ARG A 54 -7.35 6.21 3.04
C ARG A 54 -6.53 5.28 3.92
N LEU A 55 -7.03 4.07 4.07
CA LEU A 55 -6.36 2.97 4.74
C LEU A 55 -6.03 1.88 3.73
N PHE A 56 -4.83 1.32 3.86
CA PHE A 56 -4.29 0.30 2.96
C PHE A 56 -4.04 -0.97 3.75
N LEU A 57 -4.27 -2.12 3.13
CA LEU A 57 -3.99 -3.40 3.76
C LEU A 57 -2.48 -3.68 3.69
N VAL A 58 -1.84 -3.84 4.85
CA VAL A 58 -0.38 -4.05 4.96
C VAL A 58 0.07 -5.20 4.07
N LYS A 59 -0.65 -6.33 4.11
CA LYS A 59 -0.34 -7.52 3.32
C LYS A 59 -0.26 -7.23 1.81
N GLU A 60 -1.21 -6.48 1.26
CA GLU A 60 -1.20 -6.15 -0.18
C GLU A 60 -0.04 -5.24 -0.56
N LEU A 61 0.36 -4.34 0.35
CA LEU A 61 1.49 -3.46 0.14
C LEU A 61 2.82 -4.22 0.13
N GLU A 62 2.97 -5.19 1.03
CA GLU A 62 4.15 -6.07 1.09
C GLU A 62 4.25 -6.93 -0.18
N GLU A 63 3.13 -7.53 -0.60
CA GLU A 63 3.05 -8.31 -1.84
C GLU A 63 3.42 -7.46 -3.06
N TYR A 64 2.90 -6.24 -3.15
CA TYR A 64 3.26 -5.31 -4.21
C TYR A 64 4.75 -4.91 -4.16
N GLY A 65 5.27 -4.61 -2.98
CA GLY A 65 6.69 -4.29 -2.77
C GLY A 65 7.60 -5.41 -3.27
N ALA A 66 7.26 -6.67 -2.97
CA ALA A 66 7.99 -7.84 -3.45
C ALA A 66 7.94 -7.97 -4.98
N GLN A 67 6.78 -7.74 -5.60
CA GLN A 67 6.65 -7.77 -7.07
C GLN A 67 7.50 -6.69 -7.75
N VAL A 68 7.54 -5.48 -7.17
CA VAL A 68 8.36 -4.37 -7.68
C VAL A 68 9.85 -4.72 -7.57
N ALA A 69 10.29 -5.28 -6.44
CA ALA A 69 11.66 -5.71 -6.25
C ALA A 69 12.06 -6.79 -7.27
N ALA A 70 11.26 -7.85 -7.41
CA ALA A 70 11.50 -8.92 -8.37
C ALA A 70 11.55 -8.40 -9.82
N ARG A 71 10.69 -7.43 -10.18
CA ARG A 71 10.73 -6.79 -11.51
C ARG A 71 12.04 -6.01 -11.73
N ARG A 72 12.53 -5.29 -10.72
CA ARG A 72 13.81 -4.55 -10.81
C ARG A 72 14.98 -5.51 -11.01
N GLU A 73 15.01 -6.62 -10.27
CA GLU A 73 16.05 -7.65 -10.41
C GLU A 73 16.07 -8.25 -11.82
N ARG A 74 14.90 -8.60 -12.36
CA ARG A 74 14.78 -9.13 -13.75
C ARG A 74 15.29 -8.14 -14.80
N LEU A 75 15.04 -6.84 -14.63
CA LEU A 75 15.47 -5.82 -15.58
C LEU A 75 16.99 -5.55 -15.51
N ASN A 76 17.60 -5.76 -14.35
CA ASN A 76 19.03 -5.55 -14.12
C ASN A 76 19.89 -6.78 -14.44
N MET A 77 19.28 -7.92 -14.77
CA MET A 77 20.01 -9.14 -15.11
C MET A 77 20.62 -9.02 -16.53
N PRO A 78 21.92 -9.32 -16.72
CA PRO A 78 22.53 -9.30 -18.03
C PRO A 78 21.85 -10.31 -18.95
N LYS A 79 21.44 -9.87 -20.14
CA LYS A 79 20.93 -10.78 -21.16
C LYS A 79 22.09 -11.70 -21.58
N SER A 80 21.92 -13.01 -21.35
CA SER A 80 22.81 -14.05 -21.88
C SER A 80 22.79 -14.06 -23.41
#